data_AF-A0A2N2E1G9-F1
#
_entry.id   AF-A0A2N2E1G9-F1
#
_cell.length_a   1.000
_cell.length_b   1.000
_cell.length_c   1.000
_cell.angle_alpha   90.00
_cell.angle_beta   90.00
_cell.angle_gamma   90.00
#
_symmetry.space_group_name_H-M   'P 1'
#
loop_
_entity.id
_entity.type
_entity.pdbx_description
1 polymer ?
#
loop_
_entity_poly.entity_id
_entity_poly.type
_entity_poly.pdbx_seq_one_letter_code
_entity_poly.pdbx_strand_id
1 'polypeptide(L)'
;MKKFLLVIYQKYILDGLSAMALGLFASLIVGLILRTSAEQLLNVWPDGLFLSSLKEIGSAAIAMMGPAIAIAVSYKLKAPLLVLVASMVAGQLGAVYGGPAGAYFSVILAIEAGSLVSKKTPLDIIITPTITMIAGFLVAISAGQLIGVLMSGLGIIIVEATKAQPFVMGIIVSVLMGMILTAPISSAALALMLQISGLAAGAATAGCCAQMVGFALMSRKDNKSGEVIAQGLGTSMLQVSNIIRNPWIWVPPTMAAAITGPLATLVFKMENVAAGAGMGTSGLVGVLLTFQTMG
;
A
#
# COMPACT_ATOMS: atom_id res chain seq x y z
N MET A 1 -31.32 -3.85 -13.99
CA MET A 1 -30.57 -3.99 -12.72
C MET A 1 -29.17 -4.60 -12.89
N LYS A 2 -29.02 -5.82 -13.44
CA LYS A 2 -27.69 -6.46 -13.64
C LYS A 2 -26.68 -5.62 -14.43
N LYS A 3 -27.11 -4.97 -15.53
CA LYS A 3 -26.24 -4.11 -16.37
C LYS A 3 -25.73 -2.87 -15.64
N PHE A 4 -26.55 -2.28 -14.77
CA PHE A 4 -26.18 -1.10 -13.97
C PHE A 4 -25.17 -1.46 -12.87
N LEU A 5 -25.40 -2.59 -12.18
CA LEU A 5 -24.47 -3.12 -11.18
C LEU A 5 -23.10 -3.47 -11.81
N LEU A 6 -23.09 -4.03 -13.02
CA LEU A 6 -21.85 -4.31 -13.76
C LEU A 6 -21.07 -3.02 -14.10
N VAL A 7 -21.75 -1.95 -14.48
CA VAL A 7 -21.11 -0.65 -14.77
C VAL A 7 -20.51 -0.03 -13.50
N ILE A 8 -21.20 -0.09 -12.37
CA ILE A 8 -20.68 0.39 -11.08
C ILE A 8 -19.47 -0.44 -10.65
N TYR A 9 -19.56 -1.77 -10.74
CA TYR A 9 -18.47 -2.67 -10.42
C TYR A 9 -17.22 -2.39 -11.27
N GLN A 10 -17.40 -2.23 -12.58
CA GLN A 10 -16.29 -1.93 -13.47
C GLN A 10 -15.68 -0.55 -13.19
N LYS A 11 -16.51 0.48 -12.99
CA LYS A 11 -16.06 1.86 -12.75
C LYS A 11 -15.33 2.04 -11.41
N TYR A 12 -15.91 1.58 -10.29
CA TYR A 12 -15.38 1.86 -8.95
C TYR A 12 -14.56 0.73 -8.34
N ILE A 13 -14.65 -0.50 -8.83
CA ILE A 13 -13.84 -1.59 -8.27
C ILE A 13 -12.68 -1.87 -9.22
N LEU A 14 -12.94 -2.06 -10.51
CA LEU A 14 -11.86 -2.38 -11.43
C LEU A 14 -11.03 -1.16 -11.83
N ASP A 15 -11.68 -0.15 -12.44
CA ASP A 15 -10.97 1.00 -12.98
C ASP A 15 -10.37 1.89 -11.88
N GLY A 16 -11.12 2.15 -10.81
CA GLY A 16 -10.62 2.98 -9.72
C GLY A 16 -9.50 2.32 -8.91
N LEU A 17 -9.58 1.01 -8.57
CA LEU A 17 -8.46 0.35 -7.86
C LEU A 17 -7.22 0.27 -8.75
N SER A 18 -7.40 0.09 -10.05
CA SER A 18 -6.29 0.11 -11.02
C SER A 18 -5.66 1.52 -11.12
N ALA A 19 -6.48 2.58 -11.03
CA ALA A 19 -5.98 3.95 -11.00
C ALA A 19 -5.24 4.30 -9.70
N MET A 20 -5.75 3.85 -8.54
CA MET A 20 -5.06 3.96 -7.26
C MET A 20 -3.69 3.28 -7.31
N ALA A 21 -3.60 2.09 -7.91
CA ALA A 21 -2.34 1.38 -8.13
C ALA A 21 -1.32 2.22 -8.93
N LEU A 22 -1.76 2.91 -9.98
CA LEU A 22 -0.90 3.86 -10.73
C LEU A 22 -0.45 5.04 -9.86
N GLY A 23 -1.36 5.61 -9.06
CA GLY A 23 -1.04 6.69 -8.12
C GLY A 23 0.00 6.29 -7.07
N LEU A 24 -0.14 5.09 -6.50
CA LEU A 24 0.83 4.48 -5.58
C LEU A 24 2.19 4.24 -6.25
N PHE A 25 2.18 3.77 -7.49
CA PHE A 25 3.41 3.52 -8.23
C PHE A 25 4.19 4.80 -8.48
N ALA A 26 3.53 5.85 -8.98
CA ALA A 26 4.16 7.12 -9.30
C ALA A 26 4.69 7.89 -8.07
N SER A 27 4.12 7.64 -6.88
CA SER A 27 4.47 8.35 -5.65
C SER A 27 5.21 7.45 -4.66
N LEU A 28 4.47 6.67 -3.85
CA LEU A 28 5.01 5.87 -2.76
C LEU A 28 6.11 4.90 -3.19
N ILE A 29 5.91 4.14 -4.27
CA ILE A 29 6.84 3.08 -4.66
C ILE A 29 8.14 3.66 -5.20
N VAL A 30 8.05 4.56 -6.17
CA VAL A 30 9.23 5.25 -6.71
C VAL A 30 9.93 6.04 -5.60
N GLY A 31 9.17 6.73 -4.75
CA GLY A 31 9.71 7.46 -3.60
C GLY A 31 10.46 6.57 -2.61
N LEU A 32 9.93 5.38 -2.30
CA LEU A 32 10.62 4.38 -1.48
C LEU A 32 11.91 3.91 -2.13
N ILE A 33 11.89 3.55 -3.42
CA ILE A 33 13.10 3.11 -4.14
C ILE A 33 14.17 4.19 -4.10
N LEU A 34 13.82 5.46 -4.38
CA LEU A 34 14.76 6.58 -4.36
C LEU A 34 15.32 6.81 -2.95
N ARG A 35 14.44 6.89 -1.94
CA ARG A 35 14.83 7.11 -0.55
C ARG A 35 15.76 6.01 -0.05
N THR A 36 15.39 4.76 -0.27
CA THR A 36 16.14 3.61 0.23
C THR A 36 17.45 3.42 -0.51
N SER A 37 17.49 3.63 -1.83
CA SER A 37 18.75 3.61 -2.58
C SER A 37 19.70 4.70 -2.07
N ALA A 38 19.20 5.93 -1.88
CA ALA A 38 19.99 7.02 -1.35
C ALA A 38 20.53 6.73 0.05
N GLU A 39 19.70 6.18 0.96
CA GLU A 39 20.09 5.80 2.31
C GLU A 39 21.22 4.75 2.31
N GLN A 40 21.14 3.74 1.45
CA GLN A 40 22.19 2.72 1.37
C GLN A 40 23.49 3.26 0.78
N LEU A 41 23.42 4.12 -0.26
CA LEU A 41 24.61 4.74 -0.82
C LEU A 41 25.29 5.72 0.14
N LEU A 42 24.52 6.45 0.96
CA LEU A 42 25.07 7.35 1.97
C LEU A 42 25.87 6.62 3.06
N ASN A 43 25.50 5.37 3.39
CA ASN A 43 26.27 4.55 4.32
C ASN A 43 27.67 4.19 3.79
N VAL A 44 27.84 4.14 2.46
CA VAL A 44 29.12 3.85 1.79
C VAL A 44 29.87 5.14 1.45
N TRP A 45 29.15 6.20 1.08
CA TRP A 45 29.71 7.49 0.68
C TRP A 45 29.00 8.66 1.41
N PRO A 46 29.46 9.03 2.62
CA PRO A 46 28.77 10.00 3.47
C PRO A 46 28.70 11.43 2.92
N ASP A 47 29.69 11.85 2.12
CA ASP A 47 29.82 13.25 1.63
C ASP A 47 29.02 13.55 0.34
N GLY A 48 28.14 12.63 -0.08
CA GLY A 48 27.37 12.77 -1.31
C GLY A 48 26.21 13.78 -1.19
N LEU A 49 26.46 15.06 -1.46
CA LEU A 49 25.42 16.11 -1.48
C LEU A 49 24.25 15.79 -2.45
N PHE A 50 24.53 15.09 -3.55
CA PHE A 50 23.49 14.59 -4.46
C PHE A 50 22.58 13.52 -3.81
N LEU A 51 23.15 12.66 -2.96
CA LEU A 51 22.42 11.57 -2.32
C LEU A 51 21.46 12.08 -1.24
N SER A 52 21.81 13.14 -0.51
CA SER A 52 20.90 13.77 0.45
C SER A 52 19.68 14.39 -0.24
N SER A 53 19.89 15.09 -1.37
CA SER A 53 18.78 15.60 -2.19
C SER A 53 17.92 14.47 -2.77
N LEU A 54 18.51 13.35 -3.18
CA LEU A 54 17.75 12.20 -3.69
C LEU A 54 16.87 11.57 -2.61
N LYS A 55 17.37 11.49 -1.36
CA LYS A 55 16.61 11.04 -0.20
C LYS A 55 15.42 11.96 0.10
N GLU A 56 15.61 13.27 -0.03
CA GLU A 56 14.57 14.27 0.17
C GLU A 56 13.46 14.16 -0.88
N ILE A 57 13.83 14.02 -2.16
CA ILE A 57 12.88 13.79 -3.27
C ILE A 57 12.06 12.52 -3.01
N GLY A 58 12.72 11.42 -2.61
CA GLY A 58 12.04 10.17 -2.29
C GLY A 58 11.05 10.32 -1.13
N SER A 59 11.44 11.05 -0.09
CA SER A 59 10.59 11.31 1.07
C SER A 59 9.38 12.18 0.73
N ALA A 60 9.58 13.21 -0.10
CA ALA A 60 8.50 14.05 -0.62
C ALA A 60 7.52 13.24 -1.47
N ALA A 61 8.02 12.35 -2.33
CA ALA A 61 7.17 11.48 -3.15
C ALA A 61 6.32 10.53 -2.30
N ILE A 62 6.88 9.95 -1.22
CA ILE A 62 6.11 9.12 -0.27
C ILE A 62 5.03 9.94 0.43
N ALA A 63 5.35 11.16 0.87
CA ALA A 63 4.40 12.04 1.56
C ALA A 63 3.22 12.45 0.66
N MET A 64 3.42 12.45 -0.66
CA MET A 64 2.41 12.80 -1.67
C MET A 64 1.57 11.60 -2.16
N MET A 65 1.64 10.45 -1.48
CA MET A 65 0.86 9.25 -1.83
C MET A 65 -0.64 9.54 -1.97
N GLY A 66 -1.25 10.20 -0.98
CA GLY A 66 -2.68 10.51 -1.00
C GLY A 66 -3.11 11.38 -2.20
N PRO A 67 -2.44 12.52 -2.45
CA PRO A 67 -2.67 13.37 -3.61
C PRO A 67 -2.46 12.64 -4.94
N ALA A 68 -1.43 11.79 -5.05
CA ALA A 68 -1.18 11.02 -6.26
C ALA A 68 -2.29 10.00 -6.54
N ILE A 69 -2.78 9.30 -5.51
CA ILE A 69 -3.97 8.44 -5.62
C ILE A 69 -5.18 9.27 -6.05
N ALA A 70 -5.38 10.45 -5.45
CA ALA A 70 -6.50 11.33 -5.77
C ALA A 70 -6.51 11.74 -7.25
N ILE A 71 -5.38 12.23 -7.77
CA ILE A 71 -5.26 12.63 -9.17
C ILE A 71 -5.52 11.44 -10.09
N ALA A 72 -4.89 10.29 -9.83
CA ALA A 72 -5.01 9.12 -10.69
C ALA A 72 -6.47 8.62 -10.76
N VAL A 73 -7.15 8.52 -9.62
CA VAL A 73 -8.54 8.08 -9.53
C VAL A 73 -9.48 9.13 -10.14
N SER A 74 -9.34 10.41 -9.77
CA SER A 74 -10.16 11.50 -10.33
C SER A 74 -10.03 11.62 -11.85
N TYR A 75 -8.81 11.46 -12.38
CA TYR A 75 -8.55 11.45 -13.82
C TYR A 75 -9.24 10.26 -14.49
N LYS A 76 -9.08 9.05 -13.94
CA LYS A 76 -9.71 7.84 -14.49
C LYS A 76 -11.24 7.92 -14.46
N LEU A 77 -11.81 8.50 -13.41
CA LEU A 77 -13.25 8.70 -13.25
C LEU A 77 -13.79 9.91 -14.01
N LYS A 78 -12.93 10.64 -14.74
CA LYS A 78 -13.28 11.82 -15.55
C LYS A 78 -13.93 12.94 -14.74
N ALA A 79 -13.43 13.19 -13.53
CA ALA A 79 -13.89 14.29 -12.69
C ALA A 79 -13.61 15.66 -13.35
N PRO A 80 -14.46 16.68 -13.12
CA PRO A 80 -14.17 18.05 -13.54
C PRO A 80 -12.84 18.54 -12.94
N LEU A 81 -12.10 19.38 -13.68
CA LEU A 81 -10.76 19.83 -13.28
C LEU A 81 -10.72 20.40 -11.86
N LEU A 82 -11.71 21.21 -11.49
CA LEU A 82 -11.79 21.83 -10.16
C LEU A 82 -11.98 20.79 -9.04
N VAL A 83 -12.81 19.77 -9.29
CA VAL A 83 -13.03 18.64 -8.37
C VAL A 83 -11.77 17.78 -8.28
N LEU A 84 -11.11 17.52 -9.41
CA LEU A 84 -9.86 16.75 -9.46
C LEU A 84 -8.79 17.41 -8.59
N VAL A 85 -8.56 18.72 -8.76
CA VAL A 85 -7.55 19.44 -7.96
C VAL A 85 -7.96 19.48 -6.47
N ALA A 86 -9.23 19.75 -6.15
CA ALA A 86 -9.70 19.75 -4.78
C ALA A 86 -9.61 18.36 -4.10
N SER A 87 -9.79 17.28 -4.86
CA SER A 87 -9.72 15.91 -4.35
C SER A 87 -8.34 15.52 -3.81
N MET A 88 -7.27 16.24 -4.16
CA MET A 88 -5.93 16.00 -3.60
C MET A 88 -5.92 16.10 -2.08
N VAL A 89 -6.65 17.08 -1.53
CA VAL A 89 -6.77 17.27 -0.08
C VAL A 89 -7.54 16.10 0.55
N ALA A 90 -8.64 15.67 -0.09
CA ALA A 90 -9.40 14.50 0.35
C ALA A 90 -8.55 13.21 0.34
N GLY A 91 -7.75 13.02 -0.71
CA GLY A 91 -6.83 11.88 -0.80
C GLY A 91 -5.74 11.92 0.26
N GLN A 92 -5.16 13.08 0.55
CA GLN A 92 -4.17 13.22 1.62
C GLN A 92 -4.78 12.93 3.00
N LEU A 93 -5.96 13.49 3.29
CA LEU A 93 -6.64 13.23 4.56
C LEU A 93 -7.00 11.75 4.70
N GLY A 94 -7.56 11.13 3.66
CA GLY A 94 -7.84 9.69 3.63
C GLY A 94 -6.57 8.85 3.82
N ALA A 95 -5.45 9.25 3.21
CA ALA A 95 -4.16 8.58 3.40
C ALA A 95 -3.66 8.64 4.84
N VAL A 96 -3.84 9.78 5.51
CA VAL A 96 -3.45 9.96 6.92
C VAL A 96 -4.27 9.07 7.85
N TYR A 97 -5.59 8.99 7.65
CA TYR A 97 -6.47 8.25 8.55
C TYR A 97 -6.57 6.75 8.23
N GLY A 98 -6.38 6.33 6.98
CA GLY A 98 -6.64 4.96 6.55
C GLY A 98 -5.67 4.41 5.50
N GLY A 99 -4.54 5.08 5.28
CA GLY A 99 -3.56 4.68 4.26
C GLY A 99 -4.16 4.67 2.84
N PRO A 100 -3.65 3.82 1.93
CA PRO A 100 -4.11 3.78 0.55
C PRO A 100 -5.62 3.52 0.39
N ALA A 101 -6.21 2.61 1.17
CA ALA A 101 -7.67 2.40 1.16
C ALA A 101 -8.43 3.64 1.63
N GLY A 102 -8.01 4.26 2.72
CA GLY A 102 -8.62 5.49 3.22
C GLY A 102 -8.61 6.59 2.15
N ALA A 103 -7.47 6.81 1.52
CA ALA A 103 -7.33 7.75 0.40
C ALA A 103 -8.32 7.43 -0.74
N TYR A 104 -8.42 6.16 -1.12
CA TYR A 104 -9.29 5.71 -2.18
C TYR A 104 -10.78 5.97 -1.91
N PHE A 105 -11.27 5.57 -0.73
CA PHE A 105 -12.67 5.77 -0.35
C PHE A 105 -13.01 7.27 -0.21
N SER A 106 -12.13 8.05 0.43
CA SER A 106 -12.29 9.50 0.54
C SER A 106 -12.37 10.18 -0.82
N VAL A 107 -11.53 9.78 -1.77
CA VAL A 107 -11.48 10.37 -3.11
C VAL A 107 -12.74 10.04 -3.92
N ILE A 108 -13.22 8.79 -3.91
CA ILE A 108 -14.44 8.43 -4.65
C ILE A 108 -15.61 9.31 -4.21
N LEU A 109 -15.85 9.40 -2.90
CA LEU A 109 -16.98 10.16 -2.39
C LEU A 109 -16.79 11.68 -2.56
N ALA A 110 -15.55 12.17 -2.44
CA ALA A 110 -15.23 13.57 -2.76
C ALA A 110 -15.54 13.90 -4.24
N ILE A 111 -15.17 13.01 -5.17
CA ILE A 111 -15.44 13.19 -6.60
C ILE A 111 -16.93 13.24 -6.88
N GLU A 112 -17.71 12.30 -6.32
CA GLU A 112 -19.16 12.27 -6.55
C GLU A 112 -19.83 13.52 -5.98
N ALA A 113 -19.52 13.88 -4.72
CA ALA A 113 -20.08 15.08 -4.08
C ALA A 113 -19.69 16.38 -4.82
N GLY A 114 -18.42 16.53 -5.20
CA GLY A 114 -17.92 17.69 -5.93
C GLY A 114 -18.50 17.80 -7.33
N SER A 115 -18.58 16.67 -8.05
CA SER A 115 -19.12 16.65 -9.43
C SER A 115 -20.62 16.94 -9.47
N LEU A 116 -21.35 16.63 -8.40
CA LEU A 116 -22.78 16.95 -8.28
C LEU A 116 -23.05 18.46 -8.19
N VAL A 117 -22.10 19.26 -7.68
CA VAL A 117 -22.26 20.71 -7.50
C VAL A 117 -21.49 21.51 -8.55
N SER A 118 -20.51 20.89 -9.21
CA SER A 118 -19.70 21.53 -10.23
C SER A 118 -20.52 22.14 -11.36
N LYS A 119 -20.18 23.39 -11.72
CA LYS A 119 -20.78 24.20 -12.79
C LYS A 119 -22.27 24.54 -12.60
N LYS A 120 -22.80 24.40 -11.39
CA LYS A 120 -24.22 24.72 -11.10
C LYS A 120 -24.45 26.12 -10.55
N THR A 121 -23.42 26.80 -10.07
CA THR A 121 -23.56 28.11 -9.42
C THR A 121 -22.54 29.11 -9.96
N PRO A 122 -22.83 30.42 -9.90
CA PRO A 122 -21.84 31.45 -10.25
C PRO A 122 -20.65 31.48 -9.26
N LEU A 123 -20.82 30.88 -8.08
CA LEU A 123 -19.78 30.73 -7.05
C LEU A 123 -19.07 29.36 -7.11
N ASP A 124 -19.10 28.68 -8.26
CA ASP A 124 -18.56 27.33 -8.45
C ASP A 124 -17.11 27.19 -7.98
N ILE A 125 -16.29 28.22 -8.21
CA ILE A 125 -14.87 28.28 -7.84
C ILE A 125 -14.65 28.08 -6.34
N ILE A 126 -15.58 28.53 -5.50
CA ILE A 126 -15.48 28.42 -4.04
C ILE A 126 -16.26 27.20 -3.53
N ILE A 127 -17.50 27.03 -4.02
CA ILE A 127 -18.41 26.02 -3.49
C ILE A 127 -17.94 24.61 -3.83
N THR A 128 -17.51 24.37 -5.07
CA THR A 128 -17.17 23.02 -5.53
C THR A 128 -15.95 22.45 -4.81
N PRO A 129 -14.82 23.17 -4.65
CA PRO A 129 -13.70 22.70 -3.84
C PRO A 129 -14.09 22.48 -2.39
N THR A 130 -14.86 23.40 -1.80
CA THR A 130 -15.27 23.32 -0.38
C THR A 130 -16.07 22.05 -0.12
N ILE A 131 -17.08 21.76 -0.96
CA ILE A 131 -17.90 20.54 -0.83
C ILE A 131 -17.06 19.28 -1.07
N THR A 132 -16.17 19.31 -2.08
CA THR A 132 -15.27 18.18 -2.37
C THR A 132 -14.40 17.85 -1.15
N MET A 133 -13.82 18.87 -0.50
CA MET A 133 -12.95 18.71 0.66
C MET A 133 -13.73 18.25 1.90
N ILE A 134 -14.89 18.85 2.20
CA ILE A 134 -15.71 18.48 3.36
C ILE A 134 -16.21 17.03 3.20
N ALA A 135 -16.74 16.67 2.03
CA ALA A 135 -17.18 15.30 1.77
C ALA A 135 -16.04 14.30 1.92
N GLY A 136 -14.87 14.61 1.34
CA GLY A 136 -13.68 13.77 1.47
C GLY A 136 -13.20 13.60 2.92
N PHE A 137 -13.22 14.66 3.72
CA PHE A 137 -12.81 14.63 5.13
C PHE A 137 -13.74 13.79 6.01
N LEU A 138 -15.06 13.94 5.86
CA LEU A 138 -16.03 13.14 6.61
C LEU A 138 -15.84 11.64 6.34
N VAL A 139 -15.53 11.30 5.10
CA VAL A 139 -15.23 9.92 4.70
C VAL A 139 -13.86 9.48 5.21
N ALA A 140 -12.87 10.37 5.21
CA ALA A 140 -11.54 10.05 5.71
C ALA A 140 -11.57 9.62 7.18
N ILE A 141 -12.32 10.33 8.02
CA ILE A 141 -12.48 9.99 9.44
C ILE A 141 -13.21 8.65 9.59
N SER A 142 -14.36 8.49 8.94
CA SER A 142 -15.19 7.29 9.10
C SER A 142 -14.53 6.03 8.53
N ALA A 143 -13.93 6.13 7.33
CA ALA A 143 -13.18 5.05 6.72
C ALA A 143 -11.91 4.72 7.52
N GLY A 144 -11.20 5.74 8.01
CA GLY A 144 -10.03 5.56 8.85
C GLY A 144 -10.34 4.83 10.16
N GLN A 145 -11.44 5.18 10.83
CA GLN A 145 -11.90 4.47 12.03
C GLN A 145 -12.20 3.00 11.73
N LEU A 146 -12.88 2.71 10.62
CA LEU A 146 -13.18 1.34 10.22
C LEU A 146 -11.90 0.53 9.92
N ILE A 147 -10.97 1.12 9.17
CA ILE A 147 -9.67 0.49 8.87
C ILE A 147 -8.87 0.27 10.16
N GLY A 148 -8.89 1.23 11.08
CA GLY A 148 -8.25 1.12 12.39
C GLY A 148 -8.76 -0.07 13.20
N VAL A 149 -10.08 -0.25 13.28
CA VAL A 149 -10.68 -1.41 13.97
C VAL A 149 -10.24 -2.73 13.34
N LEU A 150 -10.22 -2.81 12.00
CA LEU A 150 -9.73 -4.00 11.29
C LEU A 150 -8.25 -4.25 11.56
N MET A 151 -7.40 -3.22 11.55
CA MET A 151 -5.98 -3.32 11.85
C MET A 151 -5.73 -3.78 13.30
N SER A 152 -6.48 -3.25 14.27
CA SER A 152 -6.40 -3.69 15.67
C SER A 152 -6.81 -5.16 15.81
N GLY A 153 -7.89 -5.59 15.15
CA GLY A 153 -8.35 -6.98 15.18
C GLY A 153 -7.33 -7.95 14.60
N LEU A 154 -6.76 -7.62 13.43
CA LEU A 154 -5.67 -8.40 12.82
C LEU A 154 -4.43 -8.40 13.70
N GLY A 155 -4.13 -7.27 14.35
CA GLY A 155 -2.99 -7.14 15.24
C GLY A 155 -3.05 -8.04 16.47
N ILE A 156 -4.23 -8.22 17.06
CA ILE A 156 -4.44 -9.16 18.16
C ILE A 156 -4.07 -10.58 17.73
N ILE A 157 -4.50 -11.01 16.53
CA ILE A 157 -4.21 -12.34 16.01
C ILE A 157 -2.69 -12.52 15.81
N ILE A 158 -2.01 -11.52 15.28
CA ILE A 158 -0.55 -11.55 15.09
C ILE A 158 0.16 -11.65 16.43
N VAL A 159 -0.22 -10.83 17.42
CA VAL A 159 0.40 -10.83 18.76
C VAL A 159 0.17 -12.15 19.50
N GLU A 160 -1.00 -12.79 19.34
CA GLU A 160 -1.19 -14.14 19.88
C GLU A 160 -0.34 -15.17 19.13
N ALA A 161 -0.20 -15.03 17.80
CA ALA A 161 0.64 -15.93 17.01
C ALA A 161 2.13 -15.85 17.37
N THR A 162 2.63 -14.69 17.84
CA THR A 162 4.04 -14.57 18.27
C THR A 162 4.37 -15.33 19.56
N LYS A 163 3.36 -15.73 20.34
CA LYS A 163 3.53 -16.58 21.54
C LYS A 163 3.69 -18.06 21.19
N ALA A 164 3.35 -18.46 19.97
CA ALA A 164 3.49 -19.83 19.51
C ALA A 164 4.96 -20.19 19.25
N GLN A 165 5.25 -21.49 19.10
CA GLN A 165 6.59 -21.95 18.74
C GLN A 165 7.01 -21.41 17.36
N PRO A 166 8.32 -21.19 17.09
CA PRO A 166 8.78 -20.49 15.89
C PRO A 166 8.28 -21.08 14.56
N PHE A 167 8.08 -22.41 14.48
CA PHE A 167 7.45 -23.04 13.31
C PHE A 167 6.05 -22.47 13.04
N VAL A 168 5.16 -22.56 14.03
CA VAL A 168 3.74 -22.16 13.91
C VAL A 168 3.62 -20.65 13.80
N MET A 169 4.36 -19.90 14.62
CA MET A 169 4.48 -18.45 14.50
C MET A 169 4.90 -18.05 13.09
N GLY A 170 5.95 -18.68 12.57
CA GLY A 170 6.47 -18.43 11.23
C GLY A 170 5.39 -18.54 10.16
N ILE A 171 4.60 -19.62 10.16
CA ILE A 171 3.49 -19.81 9.21
C ILE A 171 2.44 -18.71 9.35
N ILE A 172 1.93 -18.50 10.56
CA ILE A 172 0.78 -17.62 10.77
C ILE A 172 1.16 -16.16 10.48
N VAL A 173 2.28 -15.70 11.02
CA VAL A 173 2.74 -14.31 10.85
C VAL A 173 3.09 -14.02 9.40
N SER A 174 3.80 -14.92 8.71
CA SER A 174 4.16 -14.72 7.30
C SER A 174 2.93 -14.67 6.38
N VAL A 175 1.98 -15.59 6.58
CA VAL A 175 0.74 -15.65 5.80
C VAL A 175 -0.09 -14.39 6.02
N LEU A 176 -0.35 -14.03 7.29
CA LEU A 176 -1.16 -12.86 7.61
C LEU A 176 -0.51 -11.58 7.11
N MET A 177 0.77 -11.34 7.41
CA MET A 177 1.46 -10.13 6.98
C MET A 177 1.57 -10.03 5.46
N GLY A 178 1.82 -11.15 4.78
CA GLY A 178 1.83 -11.19 3.32
C GLY A 178 0.46 -10.88 2.70
N MET A 179 -0.61 -11.43 3.26
CA MET A 179 -1.97 -11.10 2.81
C MET A 179 -2.30 -9.64 3.08
N ILE A 180 -1.94 -9.11 4.24
CA ILE A 180 -2.20 -7.71 4.60
C ILE A 180 -1.44 -6.76 3.68
N LEU A 181 -0.20 -7.08 3.29
CA LEU A 181 0.58 -6.28 2.33
C LEU A 181 -0.12 -6.19 0.96
N THR A 182 -0.74 -7.29 0.54
CA THR A 182 -1.44 -7.34 -0.75
C THR A 182 -2.80 -6.67 -0.67
N ALA A 183 -3.50 -6.80 0.46
CA ALA A 183 -4.75 -6.09 0.70
C ALA A 183 -4.54 -4.57 0.66
N PRO A 184 -5.59 -3.76 0.42
CA PRO A 184 -5.47 -2.32 0.41
C PRO A 184 -5.30 -1.72 1.83
N ILE A 185 -4.65 -2.43 2.74
CA ILE A 185 -4.36 -2.06 4.12
C ILE A 185 -2.83 -1.90 4.24
N SER A 186 -2.36 -0.95 5.04
CA SER A 186 -0.92 -0.75 5.20
C SER A 186 -0.32 -1.77 6.18
N SER A 187 0.28 -2.85 5.65
CA SER A 187 1.06 -3.83 6.44
C SER A 187 2.22 -3.19 7.19
N ALA A 188 2.88 -2.20 6.59
CA ALA A 188 3.97 -1.45 7.22
C ALA A 188 3.47 -0.64 8.42
N ALA A 189 2.32 0.02 8.30
CA ALA A 189 1.72 0.72 9.43
C ALA A 189 1.29 -0.26 10.54
N LEU A 190 0.74 -1.43 10.18
CA LEU A 190 0.39 -2.45 11.15
C LEU A 190 1.62 -2.96 11.91
N ALA A 191 2.72 -3.24 11.21
CA ALA A 191 3.97 -3.67 11.82
C ALA A 191 4.54 -2.63 12.80
N LEU A 192 4.52 -1.35 12.41
CA LEU A 192 4.95 -0.24 13.26
C LEU A 192 4.05 -0.07 14.49
N MET A 193 2.73 -0.14 14.32
CA MET A 193 1.75 -0.03 15.40
C MET A 193 1.92 -1.15 16.44
N LEU A 194 2.19 -2.38 15.98
CA LEU A 194 2.40 -3.54 16.84
C LEU A 194 3.84 -3.66 17.35
N GLN A 195 4.75 -2.82 16.86
CA GLN A 195 6.18 -2.88 17.14
C GLN A 195 6.78 -4.29 16.96
N ILE A 196 6.37 -4.99 15.90
CA ILE A 196 6.85 -6.35 15.62
C ILE A 196 8.36 -6.31 15.40
N SER A 197 9.12 -7.12 16.15
CA SER A 197 10.59 -7.17 16.08
C SER A 197 11.11 -8.62 16.17
N GLY A 198 12.41 -8.79 15.94
CA GLY A 198 13.09 -10.08 16.05
C GLY A 198 12.59 -11.09 15.02
N LEU A 199 12.48 -12.37 15.43
CA LEU A 199 12.06 -13.46 14.54
C LEU A 199 10.66 -13.28 13.94
N ALA A 200 9.73 -12.68 14.69
CA ALA A 200 8.38 -12.40 14.18
C ALA A 200 8.43 -11.37 13.04
N ALA A 201 9.28 -10.36 13.17
CA ALA A 201 9.49 -9.36 12.11
C ALA A 201 10.17 -9.99 10.88
N GLY A 202 11.13 -10.90 11.09
CA GLY A 202 11.72 -11.67 10.00
C GLY A 202 10.70 -12.55 9.26
N ALA A 203 9.84 -13.27 9.99
CA ALA A 203 8.75 -14.05 9.42
C ALA A 203 7.78 -13.18 8.59
N ALA A 204 7.41 -12.01 9.14
CA ALA A 204 6.56 -11.03 8.47
C ALA A 204 7.20 -10.54 7.15
N THR A 205 8.47 -10.16 7.18
CA THR A 205 9.20 -9.73 5.98
C THR A 205 9.26 -10.85 4.94
N ALA A 206 9.55 -12.09 5.35
CA ALA A 206 9.61 -13.24 4.44
C ALA A 206 8.26 -13.55 3.77
N GLY A 207 7.15 -13.42 4.51
CA GLY A 207 5.80 -13.58 3.96
C GLY A 207 5.42 -12.47 2.98
N CYS A 208 5.78 -11.23 3.32
CA CYS A 208 5.64 -10.08 2.45
C CYS A 208 6.43 -10.25 1.14
N CYS A 209 7.70 -10.70 1.22
CA CYS A 209 8.52 -11.03 0.06
C CYS A 209 7.90 -12.13 -0.80
N ALA A 210 7.38 -13.20 -0.19
CA ALA A 210 6.76 -14.31 -0.91
C ALA A 210 5.56 -13.86 -1.75
N GLN A 211 4.76 -12.91 -1.25
CA GLN A 211 3.64 -12.36 -2.00
C GLN A 211 4.10 -11.52 -3.19
N MET A 212 5.00 -10.57 -2.96
CA MET A 212 5.51 -9.68 -4.00
C MET A 212 6.22 -10.45 -5.12
N VAL A 213 7.19 -11.30 -4.75
CA VAL A 213 7.95 -12.11 -5.71
C VAL A 213 7.06 -13.17 -6.35
N GLY A 214 6.19 -13.82 -5.59
CA GLY A 214 5.25 -14.82 -6.10
C GLY A 214 4.32 -14.25 -7.17
N PHE A 215 3.71 -13.09 -6.90
CA PHE A 215 2.88 -12.41 -7.89
C PHE A 215 3.67 -11.95 -9.11
N ALA A 216 4.88 -11.40 -8.93
CA ALA A 216 5.73 -10.98 -10.03
C ALA A 216 6.08 -12.15 -10.97
N LEU A 217 6.43 -13.32 -10.41
CA LEU A 217 6.75 -14.51 -11.19
C LEU A 217 5.52 -15.06 -11.92
N MET A 218 4.36 -15.10 -11.25
CA MET A 218 3.11 -15.54 -11.86
C MET A 218 2.66 -14.61 -12.99
N SER A 219 2.87 -13.31 -12.85
CA SER A 219 2.40 -12.29 -13.78
C SER A 219 3.31 -12.10 -15.00
N ARG A 220 4.50 -12.72 -15.01
CA ARG A 220 5.54 -12.53 -16.05
C ARG A 220 5.09 -12.83 -17.48
N LYS A 221 4.18 -13.78 -17.66
CA LYS A 221 3.68 -14.14 -19.01
C LYS A 221 2.65 -13.14 -19.54
N ASP A 222 1.96 -12.46 -18.64
CA ASP A 222 0.80 -11.61 -18.96
C ASP A 222 1.13 -10.10 -18.89
N ASN A 223 2.29 -9.74 -18.33
CA ASN A 223 2.67 -8.35 -18.06
C ASN A 223 4.04 -8.03 -18.62
N LYS A 224 4.27 -6.74 -18.91
CA LYS A 224 5.59 -6.27 -19.36
C LYS A 224 6.61 -6.38 -18.22
N SER A 225 7.89 -6.46 -18.57
CA SER A 225 8.98 -6.55 -17.59
C SER A 225 8.93 -5.46 -16.52
N GLY A 226 8.56 -4.23 -16.89
CA GLY A 226 8.42 -3.13 -15.94
C GLY A 226 7.32 -3.35 -14.89
N GLU A 227 6.17 -3.90 -15.28
CA GLU A 227 5.06 -4.22 -14.35
C GLU A 227 5.40 -5.40 -13.44
N VAL A 228 6.14 -6.38 -13.95
CA VAL A 228 6.68 -7.50 -13.17
C VAL A 228 7.65 -7.00 -12.10
N ILE A 229 8.59 -6.13 -12.49
CA ILE A 229 9.54 -5.51 -11.57
C ILE A 229 8.80 -4.64 -10.55
N ALA A 230 7.78 -3.88 -10.98
CA ALA A 230 6.95 -3.06 -10.10
C ALA A 230 6.21 -3.89 -9.05
N GLN A 231 5.74 -5.08 -9.39
CA GLN A 231 5.08 -5.98 -8.43
C GLN A 231 6.10 -6.60 -7.46
N GLY A 232 7.25 -7.03 -7.98
CA GLY A 232 8.27 -7.71 -7.20
C GLY A 232 9.05 -6.78 -6.26
N LEU A 233 9.40 -5.58 -6.70
CA LEU A 233 10.19 -4.60 -5.93
C LEU A 233 9.35 -3.44 -5.38
N GLY A 234 8.12 -3.27 -5.86
CA GLY A 234 7.28 -2.13 -5.48
C GLY A 234 6.18 -2.50 -4.49
N THR A 235 5.14 -3.18 -4.96
CA THR A 235 4.05 -3.70 -4.09
C THR A 235 3.22 -4.77 -4.79
N SER A 236 2.72 -5.76 -4.04
CA SER A 236 1.72 -6.70 -4.55
C SER A 236 0.30 -6.12 -4.57
N MET A 237 0.06 -4.94 -3.96
CA MET A 237 -1.24 -4.26 -3.99
C MET A 237 -1.73 -3.96 -5.42
N LEU A 238 -0.81 -3.93 -6.40
CA LEU A 238 -1.14 -3.84 -7.83
C LEU A 238 -2.02 -5.00 -8.33
N GLN A 239 -2.00 -6.15 -7.63
CA GLN A 239 -2.78 -7.34 -7.98
C GLN A 239 -4.17 -7.38 -7.35
N VAL A 240 -4.55 -6.42 -6.50
CA VAL A 240 -5.87 -6.43 -5.82
C VAL A 240 -7.01 -6.51 -6.82
N SER A 241 -6.97 -5.73 -7.90
CA SER A 241 -8.02 -5.76 -8.93
C SER A 241 -8.13 -7.13 -9.62
N ASN A 242 -7.02 -7.85 -9.76
CA ASN A 242 -7.00 -9.19 -10.32
C ASN A 242 -7.47 -10.24 -9.30
N ILE A 243 -7.12 -10.09 -8.02
CA ILE A 243 -7.59 -10.97 -6.93
C ILE A 243 -9.11 -10.89 -6.81
N ILE A 244 -9.69 -9.70 -6.92
CA ILE A 244 -11.15 -9.52 -6.88
C ILE A 244 -11.81 -10.22 -8.08
N ARG A 245 -11.16 -10.23 -9.26
CA ARG A 245 -11.68 -10.96 -10.44
C ARG A 245 -11.53 -12.48 -10.31
N ASN A 246 -10.43 -12.95 -9.75
CA ASN A 246 -10.15 -14.37 -9.57
C ASN A 246 -9.35 -14.60 -8.27
N PRO A 247 -10.02 -14.89 -7.14
CA PRO A 247 -9.34 -15.06 -5.85
C PRO A 247 -8.32 -16.20 -5.80
N TRP A 248 -8.44 -17.18 -6.70
CA TRP A 248 -7.52 -18.32 -6.75
C TRP A 248 -6.07 -17.94 -7.05
N ILE A 249 -5.83 -16.78 -7.67
CA ILE A 249 -4.46 -16.30 -7.92
C ILE A 249 -3.70 -15.97 -6.64
N TRP A 250 -4.40 -15.74 -5.53
CA TRP A 250 -3.79 -15.39 -4.25
C TRP A 250 -3.29 -16.62 -3.47
N VAL A 251 -3.77 -17.83 -3.82
CA VAL A 251 -3.39 -19.06 -3.11
C VAL A 251 -1.91 -19.38 -3.27
N PRO A 252 -1.31 -19.42 -4.49
CA PRO A 252 0.09 -19.77 -4.63
C PRO A 252 1.08 -18.88 -3.86
N PRO A 253 1.00 -17.53 -3.93
CA PRO A 253 1.91 -16.68 -3.13
C PRO A 253 1.66 -16.80 -1.62
N THR A 254 0.43 -17.08 -1.20
CA THR A 254 0.11 -17.31 0.22
C THR A 254 0.67 -18.64 0.72
N MET A 255 0.63 -19.69 -0.11
CA MET A 255 1.29 -20.97 0.20
C MET A 255 2.81 -20.81 0.25
N ALA A 256 3.39 -20.02 -0.66
CA ALA A 256 4.81 -19.68 -0.59
C ALA A 256 5.14 -18.98 0.73
N ALA A 257 4.31 -18.03 1.19
CA ALA A 257 4.49 -17.37 2.49
C ALA A 257 4.43 -18.37 3.67
N ALA A 258 3.51 -19.32 3.64
CA ALA A 258 3.40 -20.38 4.67
C ALA A 258 4.66 -21.25 4.76
N ILE A 259 5.41 -21.40 3.67
CA ILE A 259 6.67 -22.15 3.64
C ILE A 259 7.85 -21.26 4.03
N THR A 260 7.93 -20.03 3.50
CA THR A 260 9.06 -19.13 3.75
C THR A 260 9.09 -18.62 5.19
N GLY A 261 7.94 -18.51 5.87
CA GLY A 261 7.85 -18.12 7.27
C GLY A 261 8.67 -19.01 8.21
N PRO A 262 8.37 -20.33 8.30
CA PRO A 262 9.15 -21.27 9.10
C PRO A 262 10.62 -21.36 8.71
N LEU A 263 10.93 -21.27 7.41
CA LEU A 263 12.32 -21.26 6.93
C LEU A 263 13.06 -20.03 7.46
N ALA A 264 12.46 -18.85 7.37
CA ALA A 264 13.02 -17.62 7.91
C ALA A 264 13.26 -17.74 9.42
N THR A 265 12.30 -18.26 10.19
CA THR A 265 12.41 -18.32 11.65
C THR A 265 13.32 -19.42 12.18
N LEU A 266 13.27 -20.63 11.61
CA LEU A 266 13.97 -21.81 12.16
C LEU A 266 15.33 -22.04 11.54
N VAL A 267 15.43 -21.90 10.22
CA VAL A 267 16.64 -22.23 9.47
C VAL A 267 17.58 -21.04 9.46
N PHE A 268 17.07 -19.89 9.01
CA PHE A 268 17.89 -18.68 8.86
C PHE A 268 17.93 -17.81 10.12
N LYS A 269 17.05 -18.08 11.09
CA LYS A 269 16.88 -17.26 12.32
C LYS A 269 16.80 -15.76 11.98
N MET A 270 16.03 -15.46 10.94
CA MET A 270 15.97 -14.16 10.32
C MET A 270 15.28 -13.17 11.27
N GLU A 271 15.93 -12.06 11.56
CA GLU A 271 15.39 -11.00 12.40
C GLU A 271 15.17 -9.72 11.60
N ASN A 272 14.24 -8.88 12.05
CA ASN A 272 14.03 -7.55 11.49
C ASN A 272 13.45 -6.61 12.55
N VAL A 273 13.34 -5.34 12.19
CA VAL A 273 12.67 -4.29 12.97
C VAL A 273 11.27 -4.02 12.43
N ALA A 274 10.44 -3.33 13.22
CA ALA A 274 9.07 -3.00 12.88
C ALA A 274 8.94 -2.24 11.54
N ALA A 275 9.90 -1.37 11.24
CA ALA A 275 9.94 -0.63 9.97
C ALA A 275 10.15 -1.54 8.74
N GLY A 276 10.76 -2.71 8.89
CA GLY A 276 11.03 -3.67 7.80
C GLY A 276 10.07 -4.85 7.74
N ALA A 277 9.42 -5.19 8.86
CA ALA A 277 8.54 -6.34 9.00
C ALA A 277 7.40 -6.37 7.96
N GLY A 278 6.74 -5.23 7.73
CA GLY A 278 5.60 -5.12 6.80
C GLY A 278 5.97 -4.74 5.37
N MET A 279 7.26 -4.65 5.03
CA MET A 279 7.71 -4.07 3.76
C MET A 279 8.09 -5.10 2.70
N GLY A 280 8.46 -6.32 3.09
CA GLY A 280 8.94 -7.34 2.14
C GLY A 280 10.06 -6.82 1.24
N THR A 281 9.89 -6.99 -0.08
CA THR A 281 10.81 -6.48 -1.11
C THR A 281 10.50 -5.03 -1.55
N SER A 282 9.51 -4.36 -0.95
CA SER A 282 9.09 -3.00 -1.34
C SER A 282 10.24 -2.01 -1.15
N GLY A 283 10.71 -1.41 -2.24
CA GLY A 283 11.87 -0.52 -2.25
C GLY A 283 13.14 -1.16 -1.69
N LEU A 284 13.19 -2.50 -1.61
CA LEU A 284 14.18 -3.28 -0.87
C LEU A 284 14.25 -2.98 0.65
N VAL A 285 13.28 -2.25 1.21
CA VAL A 285 13.31 -1.78 2.61
C VAL A 285 13.35 -2.94 3.59
N GLY A 286 12.45 -3.92 3.45
CA GLY A 286 12.38 -5.05 4.38
C GLY A 286 13.66 -5.88 4.35
N VAL A 287 14.17 -6.16 3.14
CA VAL A 287 15.41 -6.91 2.92
C VAL A 287 16.63 -6.18 3.50
N LEU A 288 16.76 -4.88 3.24
CA LEU A 288 17.89 -4.09 3.72
C LEU A 288 17.88 -3.93 5.24
N LEU A 289 16.71 -3.74 5.84
CA LEU A 289 16.58 -3.68 7.30
C LEU A 289 16.85 -5.04 7.96
N THR A 290 16.53 -6.15 7.29
CA THR A 290 16.98 -7.48 7.75
C THR A 290 18.50 -7.57 7.78
N PHE A 291 19.20 -7.18 6.71
CA PHE A 291 20.66 -7.14 6.71
C PHE A 291 21.21 -6.27 7.84
N GLN A 292 20.71 -5.03 7.97
CA GLN A 292 21.15 -4.13 9.04
C GLN A 292 20.89 -4.68 10.46
N THR A 293 19.81 -5.45 10.65
CA THR A 293 19.48 -6.05 11.95
C THR A 293 20.38 -7.25 12.26
N MET A 294 20.76 -8.03 11.24
CA MET A 294 21.49 -9.28 11.41
C MET A 294 23.02 -9.14 11.32
N GLY A 295 23.53 -8.02 10.78
CA GLY A 295 24.96 -7.76 10.59
C GLY A 295 25.45 -8.20 9.22
#